data_AF-A0A3D4EEJ4-F1
#
_entry.id   AF-A0A3D4EEJ4-F1
#
_cell.length_a   1.000
_cell.length_b   1.000
_cell.length_c   1.000
_cell.angle_alpha   90.00
_cell.angle_beta   90.00
_cell.angle_gamma   90.00
#
_symmetry.space_group_name_H-M   'P 1'
#
loop_
_entity.id
_entity.type
_entity.pdbx_description
1 polymer ?
#
loop_
_entity_poly.entity_id
_entity_poly.type
_entity_poly.pdbx_seq_one_letter_code
_entity_poly.pdbx_strand_id
1 'polypeptide(L)'
;GAGGPLAVYVVAVVAAECGKMVSKETKIDILVTPIVTVIIGVGLAYFIASPIGKGAMAVGDVIKWATTQQPFVMGVLVSVIVGVALTLPISSAAICAALSLTGLAGGAALAGCCANMVGFAVISFRENGWGGVVSQGLGTSMLQMGNIV
;
A
#
# COMPACT_ATOMS: atom_id res chain seq x y z
N GLY A 1 -0.05 2.11 15.29
CA GLY A 1 -0.92 3.04 14.54
C GLY A 1 -1.55 2.29 13.40
N ALA A 2 -2.86 2.06 13.47
CA ALA A 2 -3.57 0.99 12.75
C ALA A 2 -4.08 1.35 11.34
N GLY A 3 -3.71 2.50 10.78
CA GLY A 3 -4.32 2.99 9.54
C GLY A 3 -3.79 2.38 8.25
N GLY A 4 -2.58 1.80 8.25
CA GLY A 4 -1.91 1.41 7.01
C GLY A 4 -1.69 2.59 6.03
N PRO A 5 -1.02 2.35 4.89
CA PRO A 5 -0.72 3.42 3.92
C PRO A 5 -1.99 4.00 3.27
N LEU A 6 -3.05 3.20 3.16
CA LEU A 6 -4.35 3.66 2.65
C LEU A 6 -5.00 4.72 3.53
N ALA A 7 -5.03 4.53 4.86
CA ALA A 7 -5.58 5.57 5.73
C ALA A 7 -4.70 6.81 5.70
N VAL A 8 -3.37 6.64 5.67
CA VAL A 8 -2.45 7.78 5.56
C VAL A 8 -2.68 8.53 4.24
N TYR A 9 -2.92 7.84 3.13
CA TYR A 9 -3.25 8.47 1.85
C TYR A 9 -4.53 9.30 1.93
N VAL A 10 -5.62 8.71 2.42
CA VAL A 10 -6.92 9.41 2.55
C VAL A 10 -6.81 10.59 3.50
N VAL A 11 -6.17 10.40 4.66
CA VAL A 11 -5.95 11.46 5.65
C VAL A 11 -5.06 12.56 5.08
N ALA A 12 -4.01 12.22 4.34
CA ALA A 12 -3.13 13.20 3.72
C ALA A 12 -3.85 14.01 2.64
N VAL A 13 -4.70 13.39 1.81
CA VAL A 13 -5.51 14.10 0.82
C VAL A 13 -6.46 15.08 1.51
N VAL A 14 -7.22 14.63 2.51
CA VAL A 14 -8.18 15.49 3.22
C VAL A 14 -7.47 16.60 4.00
N ALA A 15 -6.37 16.27 4.69
CA ALA A 15 -5.57 17.26 5.42
C ALA A 15 -4.93 18.29 4.47
N ALA A 16 -4.47 17.87 3.29
CA ALA A 16 -3.91 18.78 2.29
C ALA A 16 -4.98 19.72 1.70
N GLU A 17 -6.19 19.23 1.42
CA GLU A 17 -7.30 20.06 0.95
C GLU A 17 -7.77 21.06 2.02
N CYS A 18 -7.87 20.64 3.29
CA CYS A 18 -8.13 21.54 4.40
C CYS A 18 -7.00 22.57 4.62
N GLY A 19 -5.74 22.17 4.41
CA GLY A 19 -4.59 23.07 4.48
C GLY A 19 -4.59 24.14 3.40
N LYS A 20 -4.93 23.76 2.16
CA LYS A 20 -5.08 24.72 1.05
C LYS A 20 -6.20 25.72 1.29
N MET A 21 -7.30 25.30 1.90
CA MET A 21 -8.41 26.20 2.27
C MET A 21 -7.99 27.27 3.29
N VAL A 22 -7.00 26.99 4.14
CA VAL A 22 -6.49 27.93 5.16
C VAL A 22 -5.33 28.77 4.62
N SER A 23 -4.69 28.32 3.55
CA SER A 23 -3.55 29.01 2.94
C SER A 23 -4.00 30.28 2.21
N LYS A 24 -3.31 31.39 2.50
CA LYS A 24 -3.45 32.77 2.01
C LYS A 24 -4.34 33.74 2.80
N GLU A 25 -4.87 33.35 3.95
CA GLU A 25 -5.72 34.26 4.75
C GLU A 25 -4.91 35.26 5.63
N THR A 26 -3.62 35.01 5.94
CA THR A 26 -2.82 35.91 6.83
C THR A 26 -1.32 35.99 6.53
N LYS A 27 -0.64 37.07 6.97
CA LYS A 27 0.85 37.25 6.89
C LYS A 27 1.66 36.19 7.67
N ILE A 28 1.01 35.36 8.48
CA ILE A 28 1.61 34.30 9.33
C ILE A 28 1.33 32.90 8.73
N ASP A 29 1.01 32.82 7.43
CA ASP A 29 0.60 31.59 6.73
C ASP A 29 1.62 30.46 6.84
N ILE A 30 2.91 30.80 6.91
CA ILE A 30 4.01 29.82 6.98
C ILE A 30 4.00 28.96 8.25
N LEU A 31 3.36 29.44 9.33
CA LEU A 31 3.25 28.72 10.60
C LEU A 31 1.83 28.19 10.85
N VAL A 32 0.81 28.94 10.44
CA VAL A 32 -0.60 28.56 10.68
C VAL A 32 -1.02 27.38 9.81
N THR A 33 -0.62 27.36 8.54
CA THR A 33 -0.96 26.28 7.61
C THR A 33 -0.46 24.90 8.07
N PRO A 34 0.82 24.72 8.47
CA PRO A 34 1.29 23.42 8.97
C PRO A 34 0.66 23.02 10.31
N ILE A 35 0.33 23.96 11.20
CA ILE A 35 -0.30 23.62 12.49
C ILE A 35 -1.73 23.11 12.29
N VAL A 36 -2.53 23.80 11.48
CA VAL A 36 -3.93 23.43 11.23
C VAL A 36 -4.01 22.12 10.45
N THR A 37 -3.13 21.91 9.46
CA THR A 37 -3.05 20.64 8.72
C THR A 37 -2.66 19.46 9.59
N VAL A 38 -1.71 19.63 10.52
CA VAL A 38 -1.31 18.56 11.45
C VAL A 38 -2.43 18.25 12.44
N ILE A 39 -3.09 19.25 13.02
CA ILE A 39 -4.18 19.02 13.99
C ILE A 39 -5.37 18.30 13.32
N ILE A 40 -5.78 18.77 12.14
CA ILE A 40 -6.87 18.14 11.37
C ILE A 40 -6.45 16.74 10.90
N GLY A 41 -5.21 16.58 10.44
CA GLY A 41 -4.67 15.30 10.01
C GLY A 41 -4.60 14.26 11.13
N VAL A 42 -4.16 14.64 12.33
CA VAL A 42 -4.13 13.75 13.50
C VAL A 42 -5.54 13.38 13.97
N GLY A 43 -6.47 14.34 13.99
CA GLY A 43 -7.87 14.09 14.35
C GLY A 43 -8.57 13.14 13.37
N LEU A 44 -8.39 13.36 12.07
CA LEU A 44 -8.92 12.48 11.02
C LEU A 44 -8.24 11.12 11.01
N ALA A 45 -6.92 11.06 11.24
CA ALA A 45 -6.20 9.79 11.35
C ALA A 45 -6.78 8.91 12.45
N TYR A 46 -7.15 9.49 13.60
CA TYR A 46 -7.74 8.71 14.69
C TYR A 46 -9.09 8.09 14.31
N PHE A 47 -9.90 8.79 13.54
CA PHE A 47 -11.23 8.33 13.14
C PHE A 47 -11.22 7.38 11.93
N ILE A 48 -10.36 7.67 10.94
CA ILE A 48 -10.28 6.95 9.66
C ILE A 48 -9.36 5.72 9.75
N ALA A 49 -8.38 5.70 10.67
CA ALA A 49 -7.50 4.55 10.82
C ALA A 49 -8.22 3.28 11.32
N SER A 50 -9.30 3.43 12.10
CA SER A 50 -10.05 2.30 12.66
C SER A 50 -10.77 1.44 11.60
N PRO A 51 -11.60 1.99 10.69
CA PRO A 51 -12.25 1.19 9.65
C PRO A 51 -11.26 0.59 8.65
N ILE A 52 -10.21 1.32 8.28
CA ILE A 52 -9.20 0.83 7.32
C ILE A 52 -8.34 -0.27 7.96
N GLY A 53 -8.00 -0.12 9.24
CA GLY A 53 -7.30 -1.16 10.00
C GLY A 53 -8.11 -2.46 10.07
N LYS A 54 -9.43 -2.39 10.23
CA LYS A 54 -10.30 -3.59 10.19
C LYS A 54 -10.27 -4.30 8.83
N GLY A 55 -10.29 -3.54 7.72
CA GLY A 55 -10.16 -4.12 6.38
C GLY A 55 -8.80 -4.80 6.17
N ALA A 56 -7.72 -4.17 6.62
CA ALA A 56 -6.38 -4.76 6.56
C ALA A 56 -6.25 -6.03 7.44
N MET A 57 -6.88 -6.04 8.61
CA MET A 57 -6.90 -7.22 9.48
C MET A 57 -7.66 -8.40 8.84
N ALA A 58 -8.77 -8.15 8.16
CA ALA A 58 -9.51 -9.20 7.45
C ALA A 58 -8.66 -9.89 6.37
N VAL A 59 -7.88 -9.11 5.60
CA VAL A 59 -6.92 -9.67 4.62
C VAL A 59 -5.81 -10.46 5.34
N GLY A 60 -5.33 -9.95 6.47
CA GLY A 60 -4.36 -10.65 7.30
C GLY A 60 -4.85 -12.00 7.81
N ASP A 61 -6.12 -12.09 8.22
CA ASP A 61 -6.73 -13.34 8.68
C ASP A 61 -6.88 -14.37 7.55
N VAL A 62 -7.17 -13.93 6.33
CA VAL A 62 -7.17 -14.80 5.14
C VAL A 62 -5.76 -15.38 4.87
N ILE A 63 -4.71 -14.57 5.03
CA ILE A 63 -3.33 -15.04 4.87
C ILE A 63 -2.94 -16.01 6.00
N LYS A 64 -3.34 -15.73 7.24
CA LYS A 64 -3.14 -16.66 8.36
C LYS A 64 -3.80 -18.01 8.11
N TRP A 65 -5.04 -17.99 7.62
CA TRP A 65 -5.74 -19.20 7.21
C TRP A 65 -4.97 -19.94 6.11
N ALA A 66 -4.47 -19.22 5.10
CA ALA A 66 -3.66 -19.81 4.03
C ALA A 66 -2.34 -20.43 4.54
N THR A 67 -1.73 -19.87 5.59
CA THR A 67 -0.53 -20.44 6.24
C THR A 67 -0.76 -21.72 7.04
N THR A 68 -2.00 -22.04 7.40
CA THR A 68 -2.32 -23.31 8.09
C THR A 68 -2.50 -24.49 7.14
N GLN A 69 -2.50 -24.26 5.84
CA GLN A 69 -2.63 -25.30 4.82
C GLN A 69 -1.30 -26.04 4.60
N GLN A 70 -1.34 -27.20 3.93
CA GLN A 70 -0.13 -27.97 3.60
C GLN A 70 0.90 -27.12 2.82
N PRO A 71 2.22 -27.36 2.97
CA PRO A 71 3.27 -26.48 2.45
C PRO A 71 3.17 -26.15 0.95
N PHE A 72 2.71 -27.11 0.14
CA PHE A 72 2.52 -26.94 -1.30
C PHE A 72 1.38 -25.96 -1.62
N VAL A 73 0.22 -26.16 -1.00
CA VAL A 73 -0.97 -25.32 -1.22
C VAL A 73 -0.81 -23.95 -0.55
N MET A 74 -0.20 -23.93 0.64
CA MET A 74 0.20 -22.71 1.33
C MET A 74 1.06 -21.83 0.42
N GLY A 75 2.09 -22.38 -0.21
CA GLY A 75 3.01 -21.63 -1.06
C GLY A 75 2.29 -20.93 -2.21
N VAL A 76 1.43 -21.66 -2.93
CA VAL A 76 0.66 -21.13 -4.06
C VAL A 76 -0.32 -20.04 -3.58
N LEU A 77 -1.11 -20.31 -2.54
CA LEU A 77 -2.07 -19.34 -2.02
C LEU A 77 -1.40 -18.06 -1.53
N VAL A 78 -0.36 -18.18 -0.70
CA VAL A 78 0.37 -17.02 -0.16
C VAL A 78 1.04 -16.23 -1.28
N SER A 79 1.66 -16.89 -2.27
CA SER A 79 2.27 -16.20 -3.40
C SER A 79 1.28 -15.37 -4.23
N VAL A 80 0.07 -15.91 -4.46
CA VAL A 80 -0.98 -15.22 -5.24
C VAL A 80 -1.60 -14.09 -4.43
N ILE A 81 -1.98 -14.36 -3.17
CA ILE A 81 -2.63 -13.36 -2.31
C ILE A 81 -1.70 -12.18 -2.05
N VAL A 82 -0.44 -12.44 -1.68
CA VAL A 82 0.53 -11.38 -1.41
C VAL A 82 0.94 -10.67 -2.70
N GLY A 83 1.07 -11.41 -3.81
CA GLY A 83 1.32 -10.84 -5.13
C GLY A 83 0.23 -9.85 -5.56
N VAL A 84 -1.05 -10.19 -5.36
CA VAL A 84 -2.18 -9.27 -5.64
C VAL A 84 -2.24 -8.14 -4.63
N ALA A 85 -1.92 -8.39 -3.35
CA ALA A 85 -1.87 -7.32 -2.34
C ALA A 85 -0.86 -6.22 -2.68
N LEU A 86 0.19 -6.52 -3.46
CA LEU A 86 1.19 -5.55 -3.93
C LEU A 86 0.62 -4.55 -4.96
N THR A 87 -0.47 -4.86 -5.66
CA THR A 87 -1.12 -3.90 -6.58
C THR A 87 -2.12 -2.99 -5.88
N LEU A 88 -2.66 -3.43 -4.75
CA LEU A 88 -3.53 -2.62 -3.92
C LEU A 88 -2.70 -1.57 -3.17
N PRO A 89 -3.26 -0.40 -2.80
CA PRO A 89 -2.54 0.63 -2.03
C PRO A 89 -2.28 0.22 -0.57
N ILE A 90 -2.27 -1.08 -0.28
CA ILE A 90 -1.93 -1.67 1.01
C ILE A 90 -0.43 -1.99 0.99
N SER A 91 0.29 -1.68 2.07
CA SER A 91 1.71 -2.04 2.15
C SER A 91 1.83 -3.54 2.37
N SER A 92 2.21 -4.26 1.31
CA SER A 92 2.55 -5.69 1.36
C SER A 92 3.65 -5.98 2.38
N ALA A 93 4.65 -5.09 2.48
CA ALA A 93 5.69 -5.16 3.51
C ALA A 93 5.13 -5.05 4.94
N ALA A 94 4.15 -4.16 5.17
CA ALA A 94 3.50 -4.04 6.46
C ALA A 94 2.66 -5.28 6.82
N ILE A 95 1.98 -5.90 5.85
CA ILE A 95 1.26 -7.17 6.05
C ILE A 95 2.24 -8.29 6.42
N CYS A 96 3.34 -8.42 5.66
CA CYS A 96 4.35 -9.46 5.94
C CYS A 96 5.01 -9.29 7.31
N ALA A 97 5.28 -8.04 7.72
CA ALA A 97 5.79 -7.73 9.05
C ALA A 97 4.74 -7.99 10.15
N ALA A 98 3.48 -7.59 9.93
CA ALA A 98 2.40 -7.78 10.90
C ALA A 98 2.04 -9.26 11.11
N LEU A 99 2.21 -10.10 10.08
CA LEU A 99 1.94 -11.54 10.13
C LEU A 99 3.17 -12.37 10.52
N SER A 100 4.34 -11.74 10.72
CA SER A 100 5.61 -12.44 11.03
C SER A 100 5.88 -13.62 10.08
N LEU A 101 5.58 -13.43 8.79
CA LEU A 101 5.76 -14.45 7.76
C LEU A 101 7.27 -14.72 7.58
N THR A 102 7.75 -15.80 8.19
CA THR A 102 9.15 -16.22 8.17
C THR A 102 9.27 -17.64 7.60
N GLY A 103 10.47 -18.00 7.14
CA GLY A 103 10.73 -19.32 6.56
C GLY A 103 10.00 -19.54 5.23
N LEU A 104 9.37 -20.71 5.08
CA LEU A 104 8.73 -21.14 3.83
C LEU A 104 7.62 -20.19 3.35
N ALA A 105 6.81 -19.65 4.27
CA ALA A 105 5.73 -18.73 3.92
C ALA A 105 6.26 -17.37 3.45
N GLY A 106 7.34 -16.87 4.06
CA GLY A 106 8.03 -15.65 3.62
C GLY A 106 8.70 -15.82 2.26
N GLY A 107 9.33 -16.98 2.02
CA GLY A 107 9.91 -17.32 0.71
C GLY A 107 8.87 -17.41 -0.41
N ALA A 108 7.72 -18.03 -0.14
CA ALA A 108 6.60 -18.09 -1.09
C ALA A 108 6.02 -16.70 -1.40
N ALA A 109 5.86 -15.85 -0.38
CA ALA A 109 5.43 -14.46 -0.56
C ALA A 109 6.42 -13.65 -1.42
N LEU A 110 7.73 -13.79 -1.17
CA LEU A 110 8.77 -13.12 -1.96
C LEU A 110 8.76 -13.57 -3.42
N ALA A 111 8.72 -14.89 -3.67
CA ALA A 111 8.65 -15.44 -5.02
C ALA A 111 7.41 -14.94 -5.77
N GLY A 112 6.25 -14.89 -5.11
CA GLY A 112 5.00 -14.34 -5.66
C GLY A 112 5.10 -12.86 -6.02
N CYS A 113 5.61 -12.03 -5.11
CA CYS A 113 5.84 -10.60 -5.38
C CYS A 113 6.80 -10.37 -6.56
N CYS A 114 7.91 -11.10 -6.62
CA CYS A 114 8.87 -10.99 -7.72
C CYS A 114 8.25 -11.41 -9.06
N ALA A 115 7.53 -12.54 -9.09
CA ALA A 115 6.87 -13.00 -10.30
C ALA A 115 5.83 -11.98 -10.80
N ASN A 116 5.05 -11.38 -9.90
CA ASN A 116 4.05 -10.39 -10.27
C ASN A 116 4.68 -9.09 -10.78
N MET A 117 5.76 -8.63 -10.16
CA MET A 117 6.50 -7.43 -10.59
C MET A 117 7.13 -7.60 -11.98
N VAL A 118 7.73 -8.77 -12.24
CA VAL A 118 8.25 -9.12 -13.57
C VAL A 118 7.11 -9.23 -14.58
N GLY A 119 5.98 -9.82 -14.19
CA GLY A 119 4.77 -9.88 -15.02
C GLY A 119 4.29 -8.51 -15.46
N PHE A 120 4.16 -7.56 -14.52
CA PHE A 120 3.78 -6.18 -14.83
C PHE A 120 4.81 -5.49 -15.73
N ALA A 121 6.11 -5.65 -15.47
CA ALA A 121 7.14 -5.07 -16.31
C ALA A 121 7.08 -5.61 -17.75
N VAL A 122 6.95 -6.93 -17.94
CA VAL A 122 6.86 -7.55 -19.26
C VAL A 122 5.60 -7.10 -20.01
N ILE A 123 4.44 -7.08 -19.34
CA ILE A 123 3.19 -6.58 -19.94
C ILE A 123 3.33 -5.11 -20.33
N SER A 124 3.97 -4.29 -19.48
CA SER A 124 4.16 -2.87 -19.74
C SER A 124 5.09 -2.56 -20.90
N PHE A 125 5.95 -3.50 -21.32
CA PHE A 125 6.93 -3.26 -22.37
C PHE A 125 6.27 -2.89 -23.71
N ARG A 126 5.07 -3.42 -23.98
CA ARG A 126 4.35 -3.14 -25.23
C ARG A 126 3.84 -1.70 -25.31
N GLU A 127 3.49 -1.09 -24.18
CA GLU A 127 2.86 0.24 -24.13
C GLU A 127 3.81 1.34 -23.65
N ASN A 128 4.70 1.05 -22.70
CA ASN A 128 5.65 2.03 -22.12
C ASN A 128 7.13 1.77 -22.50
N GLY A 129 7.41 0.73 -23.30
CA GLY A 129 8.77 0.38 -23.73
C GLY A 129 9.74 0.13 -22.58
N TRP A 130 11.02 0.40 -22.82
CA TRP A 130 12.09 0.22 -21.82
C TRP A 130 11.93 1.13 -20.59
N GLY A 131 11.32 2.31 -20.75
CA GLY A 131 11.03 3.22 -19.64
C GLY A 131 10.01 2.63 -18.65
N GLY A 132 8.96 1.98 -19.16
CA GLY A 132 7.98 1.26 -18.34
C GLY A 132 8.60 0.09 -17.59
N VAL A 133 9.39 -0.74 -18.29
CA VAL A 133 10.07 -1.90 -17.68
C VAL A 133 11.00 -1.48 -16.54
N VAL A 134 11.79 -0.42 -16.73
CA VAL A 134 12.73 0.04 -15.71
C VAL A 134 12.00 0.72 -14.55
N SER A 135 11.03 1.59 -14.83
CA SER A 135 10.27 2.29 -13.79
C SER A 135 9.40 1.36 -12.96
N GLN A 136 8.84 0.32 -13.55
CA GLN A 136 8.02 -0.65 -12.83
C GLN A 136 8.79 -1.84 -12.29
N GLY A 137 9.83 -2.30 -12.99
CA GLY A 137 10.65 -3.42 -12.53
C GLY A 137 11.55 -3.02 -11.36
N LEU A 138 12.15 -1.82 -11.39
CA LEU A 138 12.98 -1.30 -10.30
C LEU A 138 12.21 -0.40 -9.33
N GLY A 139 11.15 0.27 -9.80
CA GLY A 139 10.31 1.12 -8.95
C GLY A 139 9.18 0.34 -8.31
N THR A 140 7.95 0.84 -8.45
CA THR A 140 6.75 0.22 -7.87
C THR A 140 5.70 0.00 -8.95
N SER A 141 5.03 -1.14 -8.92
CA SER A 141 3.89 -1.44 -9.80
C SER A 141 2.73 -0.44 -9.60
N MET A 142 2.68 0.26 -8.46
CA MET A 142 1.73 1.36 -8.25
C MET A 142 1.89 2.50 -9.26
N LEU A 143 3.05 2.65 -9.91
CA LEU A 143 3.24 3.63 -10.99
C LEU A 143 2.39 3.32 -12.22
N GLN A 144 2.00 2.06 -12.44
CA GLN A 144 1.07 1.71 -13.52
C GLN A 144 -0.36 2.10 -13.21
N MET A 145 -0.78 2.18 -11.94
CA MET A 145 -2.17 2.46 -11.57
C MET A 145 -2.64 3.85 -12.04
N GLY A 146 -1.73 4.80 -12.23
CA GLY A 146 -2.02 6.10 -12.85
C GLY A 146 -2.09 6.09 -14.38
N ASN A 147 -1.72 4.98 -15.03
CA ASN A 147 -1.60 4.82 -16.48
C ASN A 147 -2.30 3.53 -16.98
N ILE A 148 -3.24 2.95 -16.23
CA ILE A 148 -4.09 1.87 -16.72
C ILE A 148 -5.10 2.51 -17.68
N VAL A 149 -5.02 2.15 -18.96
CA VAL A 149 -6.01 2.49 -20.00
C VAL A 149 -7.14 1.48 -19.96
#